data_AF-A0A2A5SQD6-F1
#
_entry.id   AF-A0A2A5SQD6-F1
#
_cell.length_a   1.000
_cell.length_b   1.000
_cell.length_c   1.000
_cell.angle_alpha   90.00
_cell.angle_beta   90.00
_cell.angle_gamma   90.00
#
_symmetry.space_group_name_H-M   'P 1'
#
loop_
_entity.id
_entity.type
_entity.pdbx_description
1 polymer ?
#
loop_
_entity_poly.entity_id
_entity_poly.type
_entity_poly.pdbx_seq_one_letter_code
_entity_poly.pdbx_strand_id
1 'polypeptide(L)' 'MEEFDKLEKLALSAHTDSLSVEKLQEQLNTAKKNIEHAIGTIKHDGHLGTIQTDWILPDLEKALAAIGGDDDNY' A
#
# COMPACT_ATOMS: atom_id res chain seq x y z
N MET A 1 18.50 -29.81 -24.66
CA MET A 1 19.20 -28.53 -24.38
C MET A 1 18.20 -27.38 -24.28
N GLU A 2 17.25 -27.25 -25.22
CA GLU A 2 16.18 -26.22 -25.17
C GLU A 2 15.22 -26.30 -23.96
N GLU A 3 14.86 -27.49 -23.50
CA GLU A 3 13.97 -27.67 -22.33
C GLU A 3 14.57 -27.07 -21.05
N PHE A 4 15.87 -27.21 -20.86
CA PHE A 4 16.58 -26.66 -19.69
C PHE A 4 16.63 -25.13 -19.74
N ASP A 5 16.88 -24.58 -20.92
CA ASP A 5 16.94 -23.12 -21.17
C ASP A 5 15.57 -22.44 -20.93
N LYS A 6 14.46 -23.14 -21.24
CA LYS A 6 13.10 -22.67 -20.93
C LYS A 6 12.81 -22.66 -19.43
N LEU A 7 13.22 -23.71 -18.72
CA LEU A 7 13.03 -23.81 -17.27
C LEU A 7 13.81 -22.75 -16.50
N GLU A 8 15.04 -22.43 -16.93
CA GLU A 8 15.84 -21.36 -16.34
C GLU A 8 15.21 -19.98 -16.51
N LYS A 9 14.69 -19.67 -17.72
CA LYS A 9 13.96 -18.42 -17.98
C LYS A 9 12.67 -18.29 -17.16
N LEU A 10 11.92 -19.38 -17.00
CA LEU A 10 10.72 -19.42 -16.15
C LEU A 10 11.05 -19.16 -14.68
N ALA A 11 12.11 -19.79 -14.16
CA ALA A 11 12.54 -19.58 -12.78
C ALA A 11 13.01 -18.13 -12.54
N LEU A 12 13.76 -17.53 -13.47
CA LEU A 12 14.17 -16.13 -13.38
C LEU A 12 12.98 -15.16 -13.43
N SER A 13 12.00 -15.41 -14.31
CA SER A 13 10.77 -14.63 -14.37
C SER A 13 10.01 -14.69 -13.04
N ALA A 14 9.73 -15.90 -12.53
CA ALA A 14 9.00 -16.06 -11.28
C ALA A 14 9.72 -15.38 -10.09
N HIS A 15 11.05 -15.46 -10.03
CA HIS A 15 11.82 -14.78 -9.00
C HIS A 15 11.76 -13.24 -9.14
N THR A 16 11.82 -12.73 -10.37
CA THR A 16 11.73 -11.28 -10.62
C THR A 16 10.36 -10.76 -10.24
N ASP A 17 9.31 -11.49 -10.58
CA ASP A 17 7.92 -11.16 -10.23
C ASP A 17 7.72 -11.18 -8.71
N SER A 18 8.24 -12.19 -8.00
CA SER A 18 8.18 -12.25 -6.52
C SER A 18 8.89 -11.06 -5.87
N LEU A 19 10.09 -10.72 -6.31
CA LEU A 19 10.86 -9.58 -5.79
C LEU A 19 10.14 -8.23 -6.07
N SER A 20 9.40 -8.16 -7.17
CA SER A 20 8.59 -6.99 -7.50
C SER A 20 7.36 -6.87 -6.59
N VAL A 21 6.70 -7.99 -6.27
CA VAL A 21 5.55 -8.03 -5.34
C VAL A 21 5.97 -7.61 -3.93
N GLU A 22 7.11 -8.09 -3.43
CA GLU A 22 7.62 -7.70 -2.11
C GLU A 22 7.86 -6.19 -2.01
N LYS A 23 8.48 -5.59 -3.03
CA LYS A 23 8.72 -4.14 -3.09
C LYS A 23 7.42 -3.34 -3.16
N LEU A 24 6.44 -3.82 -3.92
CA LEU A 24 5.11 -3.19 -4.00
C LEU A 24 4.39 -3.28 -2.65
N GLN A 25 4.49 -4.40 -1.95
CA GLN A 25 3.92 -4.57 -0.61
C GLN A 25 4.58 -3.63 0.42
N GLU A 26 5.90 -3.47 0.36
CA GLU A 26 6.63 -2.53 1.23
C GLU A 26 6.20 -1.07 0.98
N GLN A 27 6.01 -0.69 -0.28
CA GLN A 27 5.50 0.62 -0.65
C GLN A 27 4.06 0.83 -0.16
N LEU A 28 3.19 -0.17 -0.30
CA LEU A 28 1.82 -0.13 0.23
C LEU A 28 1.80 0.02 1.75
N ASN A 29 2.63 -0.74 2.47
CA ASN A 29 2.76 -0.66 3.93
C ASN A 29 3.24 0.73 4.37
N THR A 30 4.16 1.33 3.62
CA THR A 30 4.65 2.68 3.88
C THR A 30 3.57 3.72 3.64
N ALA A 31 2.82 3.61 2.53
CA ALA A 31 1.69 4.48 2.24
C ALA A 31 0.60 4.39 3.33
N LYS A 32 0.27 3.17 3.77
CA LYS A 32 -0.68 2.90 4.86
C LYS A 32 -0.31 3.67 6.13
N LYS A 33 0.93 3.52 6.60
CA LYS A 33 1.43 4.21 7.81
C LYS A 33 1.36 5.73 7.70
N ASN A 34 1.69 6.29 6.53
CA ASN A 34 1.62 7.73 6.31
C ASN A 34 0.19 8.26 6.36
N ILE A 35 -0.78 7.50 5.80
CA ILE A 35 -2.20 7.86 5.84
C ILE A 35 -2.75 7.74 7.27
N GLU A 36 -2.44 6.68 8.00
CA GLU A 36 -2.80 6.52 9.41
C GLU A 36 -2.28 7.69 10.26
N HIS A 37 -1.03 8.08 10.04
CA HIS A 37 -0.44 9.23 10.73
C HIS A 37 -1.18 10.53 10.40
N ALA A 38 -1.45 10.80 9.12
CA ALA A 38 -2.18 11.99 8.71
C ALA A 38 -3.59 12.06 9.31
N ILE A 39 -4.33 10.95 9.30
CA ILE A 39 -5.64 10.85 9.97
C ILE A 39 -5.51 11.13 11.47
N GLY A 40 -4.53 10.54 12.13
CA GLY A 40 -4.28 10.75 13.55
C GLY A 40 -4.02 12.22 13.90
N THR A 41 -3.15 12.89 13.14
CA THR A 41 -2.87 14.33 13.29
C THR A 41 -4.12 15.17 13.06
N ILE A 42 -4.87 14.91 12.00
CA ILE A 42 -6.10 15.64 11.69
C ILE A 42 -7.16 15.47 12.77
N LYS A 43 -7.35 14.24 13.29
CA LYS A 43 -8.33 13.98 14.35
C LYS A 43 -7.93 14.61 15.69
N HIS A 44 -6.64 14.67 15.98
CA HIS A 44 -6.13 15.27 17.21
C HIS A 44 -6.18 16.81 17.16
N ASP A 45 -5.69 17.41 16.08
CA ASP A 45 -5.54 18.86 15.98
C ASP A 45 -6.77 19.53 15.36
N GLY A 46 -7.55 18.83 14.54
CA GLY A 46 -8.70 19.38 13.79
C GLY A 46 -8.33 20.24 12.58
N HIS A 47 -7.04 20.49 12.33
CA HIS A 47 -6.53 21.36 11.27
C HIS A 47 -5.05 21.05 10.97
N LEU A 48 -4.64 21.21 9.71
CA LEU A 48 -3.23 21.20 9.29
C LEU A 48 -2.73 22.64 9.17
N GLY A 49 -2.26 23.20 10.27
CA GLY A 49 -1.91 24.63 10.33
C GLY A 49 -3.16 25.49 10.20
N THR A 50 -3.27 26.33 9.17
CA THR A 50 -4.46 27.16 8.92
C THR A 50 -5.49 26.51 8.01
N ILE A 51 -5.23 25.30 7.51
CA ILE A 51 -6.10 24.59 6.57
C ILE A 51 -7.10 23.73 7.32
N GLN A 52 -8.39 23.96 7.06
CA GLN A 52 -9.46 23.09 7.53
C GLN A 52 -9.38 21.74 6.81
N THR A 53 -9.42 20.66 7.58
CA THR A 53 -9.17 19.28 7.10
C THR A 53 -10.42 18.41 7.06
N ASP A 54 -11.59 18.97 7.36
CA ASP A 54 -12.86 18.24 7.37
C ASP A 54 -13.20 17.61 6.01
N TRP A 55 -12.78 18.25 4.91
CA TRP A 55 -13.04 17.77 3.56
C TRP A 55 -12.09 16.63 3.13
N ILE A 56 -10.87 16.56 3.68
CA ILE A 56 -9.85 15.58 3.28
C ILE A 56 -9.87 14.31 4.16
N LEU A 57 -10.36 14.42 5.40
CA LEU A 57 -10.44 13.29 6.32
C LEU A 57 -11.23 12.09 5.74
N PRO A 58 -12.42 12.27 5.11
CA PRO A 58 -13.16 11.14 4.54
C PRO A 58 -12.40 10.43 3.41
N ASP A 59 -11.66 11.18 2.60
CA ASP A 59 -10.87 10.63 1.50
C ASP A 59 -9.68 9.82 2.01
N LEU A 60 -9.03 10.27 3.08
CA LEU A 60 -7.96 9.53 3.74
C LEU A 60 -8.46 8.23 4.39
N GLU A 61 -9.62 8.27 5.07
CA GLU A 61 -10.24 7.07 5.66
C GLU A 61 -10.61 6.05 4.57
N LYS A 62 -11.13 6.51 3.43
CA LYS A 62 -11.43 5.66 2.28
C LYS A 62 -10.18 5.06 1.66
N ALA A 63 -9.12 5.86 1.50
CA ALA A 63 -7.84 5.37 0.99
C ALA A 63 -7.23 4.32 1.93
N LEU A 64 -7.29 4.53 3.24
CA LEU A 64 -6.81 3.59 4.24
C LEU A 64 -7.59 2.26 4.17
N ALA A 65 -8.91 2.31 4.06
CA ALA A 65 -9.75 1.13 3.91
C ALA A 65 -9.44 0.37 2.60
N ALA A 66 -9.24 1.09 1.49
CA ALA A 66 -8.89 0.48 0.21
C ALA A 66 -7.52 -0.20 0.20
N ILE A 67 -6.54 0.33 0.94
CA ILE A 67 -5.21 -0.28 1.10
C ILE A 67 -5.23 -1.45 2.11
N GLY A 68 -6.05 -1.33 3.16
CA GLY A 68 -6.25 -2.38 4.15
C GLY A 68 -6.94 -3.61 3.56
N GLY A 69 -7.82 -3.41 2.57
CA GLY A 69 -8.46 -4.46 1.77
C GLY A 69 -9.22 -5.48 2.61
N ASP A 70 -10.53 -5.29 2.83
CA ASP A 70 -11.45 -6.30 3.39
C ASP A 70 -10.78 -7.34 4.32
N ASP A 71 -10.21 -6.91 5.44
CA ASP A 71 -9.80 -7.81 6.54
C ASP A 71 -11.03 -8.56 7.16
N ASP A 72 -12.23 -8.38 6.59
CA ASP A 72 -13.53 -8.90 7.01
C ASP A 72 -14.14 -10.00 6.10
N ASN A 73 -13.40 -10.58 5.14
CA ASN A 73 -13.86 -11.78 4.41
C ASN A 73 -13.25 -13.07 4.99
N TYR A 74 -13.85 -13.55 6.09
CA TYR A 74 -13.65 -14.86 6.70
C TYR A 74 -14.39 -15.98 5.94
#